data_AF-A0A955QRW5-F1
#
_entry.id   AF-A0A955QRW5-F1
#
_cell.length_a   1.000
_cell.length_b   1.000
_cell.length_c   1.000
_cell.angle_alpha   90.00
_cell.angle_beta   90.00
_cell.angle_gamma   90.00
#
_symmetry.space_group_name_H-M   'P 1'
#
loop_
_entity.id
_entity.type
_entity.pdbx_description
1 polymer ?
#
loop_
_entity_poly.entity_id
_entity_poly.type
_entity_poly.pdbx_seq_one_letter_code
_entity_poly.pdbx_strand_id
1 'polypeptide(L)'
;QQFLEMLFGKLPEFFKNEAELRALWSLPDTRAKLLHGLAEKGFGQEQMSEMQKIMDAENSDLYDVLAHVAYALPTLTRQERADKAKVAISTHFNSKQQVFLDFVLSQYVRVGVGELDQAKLTPLLRLKYHDSLADAVTDLGKPEDIGKFFSGFQQYLYQPQAVA
;
A
#
# COMPACT_ATOMS: atom_id res chain seq x y z
N GLN A 1 -19.83 12.27 -11.32
CA GLN A 1 -20.83 11.61 -10.45
C GLN A 1 -21.12 10.18 -10.88
N GLN A 2 -21.51 9.93 -12.14
CA GLN A 2 -21.78 8.56 -12.66
C GLN A 2 -20.65 7.54 -12.44
N PHE A 3 -19.38 7.96 -12.50
CA PHE A 3 -18.25 7.04 -12.30
C PHE A 3 -18.15 6.47 -10.86
N LEU A 4 -18.40 7.31 -9.85
CA LEU A 4 -18.40 6.89 -8.44
C LEU A 4 -19.55 5.93 -8.14
N GLU A 5 -20.73 6.19 -8.71
CA GLU A 5 -21.90 5.32 -8.58
C GLU A 5 -21.65 3.95 -9.22
N MET A 6 -21.01 3.92 -10.40
CA MET A 6 -20.61 2.67 -11.05
C MET A 6 -19.60 1.88 -10.20
N LEU A 7 -18.57 2.53 -9.65
CA LEU A 7 -17.61 1.86 -8.77
C LEU A 7 -18.32 1.32 -7.54
N PHE A 8 -19.10 2.14 -6.84
CA PHE A 8 -19.84 1.75 -5.65
C PHE A 8 -20.71 0.51 -5.91
N GLY A 9 -21.41 0.47 -7.03
CA GLY A 9 -22.22 -0.70 -7.43
C GLY A 9 -21.41 -1.98 -7.69
N LYS A 10 -20.10 -1.87 -7.94
CA LYS A 10 -19.20 -2.99 -8.23
C LYS A 10 -18.38 -3.47 -7.04
N LEU A 11 -18.10 -2.60 -6.05
CA LEU A 11 -17.32 -2.96 -4.86
C LEU A 11 -17.84 -4.19 -4.09
N PRO A 12 -19.17 -4.42 -3.95
CA PRO A 12 -19.69 -5.62 -3.28
C PRO A 12 -19.30 -6.95 -3.96
N GLU A 13 -18.87 -6.95 -5.22
CA GLU A 13 -18.35 -8.13 -5.90
C GLU A 13 -16.94 -8.53 -5.40
N PHE A 14 -16.22 -7.63 -4.73
CA PHE A 14 -14.82 -7.80 -4.33
C PHE A 14 -14.61 -8.00 -2.83
N PHE A 15 -15.40 -7.30 -2.00
CA PHE A 15 -15.32 -7.39 -0.54
C PHE A 15 -16.66 -6.99 0.09
N LYS A 16 -16.99 -7.58 1.24
CA LYS A 16 -18.29 -7.44 1.92
C LYS A 16 -18.33 -6.27 2.90
N ASN A 17 -17.18 -5.96 3.49
CA ASN A 17 -17.03 -4.92 4.50
C ASN A 17 -15.61 -4.36 4.49
N GLU A 18 -15.41 -3.28 5.24
CA GLU A 18 -14.11 -2.62 5.34
C GLU A 18 -13.02 -3.53 5.91
N ALA A 19 -13.35 -4.42 6.86
CA ALA A 19 -12.36 -5.33 7.43
C ALA A 19 -11.83 -6.33 6.39
N GLU A 20 -12.69 -6.80 5.48
CA GLU A 20 -12.28 -7.64 4.35
C GLU A 20 -11.46 -6.86 3.33
N LEU A 21 -11.87 -5.62 3.00
CA LEU A 21 -11.04 -4.72 2.18
C LEU A 21 -9.65 -4.56 2.79
N ARG A 22 -9.54 -4.27 4.09
CA ARG A 22 -8.26 -4.13 4.80
C ARG A 22 -7.43 -5.39 4.74
N ALA A 23 -8.04 -6.56 4.98
CA ALA A 23 -7.34 -7.84 4.93
C ALA A 23 -6.77 -8.12 3.54
N LEU A 24 -7.55 -7.87 2.49
CA LEU A 24 -7.11 -8.02 1.10
C LEU A 24 -6.03 -6.99 0.73
N TRP A 25 -6.17 -5.74 1.19
CA TRP A 25 -5.28 -4.66 0.80
C TRP A 25 -3.93 -4.69 1.51
N SER A 26 -3.90 -5.21 2.73
CA SER A 26 -2.70 -5.22 3.59
C SER A 26 -1.59 -6.14 3.11
N LEU A 27 -1.90 -7.12 2.25
CA LEU A 27 -0.94 -8.06 1.69
C LEU A 27 -0.72 -7.77 0.19
N PRO A 28 0.54 -7.70 -0.29
CA PRO A 28 0.83 -7.37 -1.69
C PRO A 28 0.08 -8.25 -2.70
N ASP A 29 0.07 -9.56 -2.50
CA ASP A 29 -0.50 -10.51 -3.46
C ASP A 29 -2.01 -10.39 -3.59
N THR A 30 -2.73 -10.22 -2.46
CA THR A 30 -4.18 -10.05 -2.48
C THR A 30 -4.58 -8.66 -2.94
N ARG A 31 -3.77 -7.63 -2.65
CA ARG A 31 -3.96 -6.28 -3.20
C ARG A 31 -3.80 -6.29 -4.72
N ALA A 32 -2.77 -6.95 -5.25
CA ALA A 32 -2.56 -7.07 -6.68
C ALA A 32 -3.75 -7.76 -7.38
N LYS A 33 -4.28 -8.84 -6.78
CA LYS A 33 -5.49 -9.51 -7.29
C LYS A 33 -6.73 -8.61 -7.27
N LEU A 34 -6.93 -7.85 -6.19
CA LEU A 34 -8.03 -6.90 -6.08
C LEU A 34 -7.92 -5.80 -7.15
N LEU A 35 -6.74 -5.20 -7.31
CA LEU A 35 -6.48 -4.18 -8.33
C LEU A 35 -6.67 -4.74 -9.75
N HIS A 36 -6.25 -5.98 -10.00
CA HIS A 36 -6.47 -6.65 -11.28
C HIS A 36 -7.96 -6.84 -11.57
N GLY A 37 -8.72 -7.37 -10.61
CA GLY A 37 -10.17 -7.57 -10.78
C GLY A 37 -10.92 -6.25 -10.95
N LEU A 38 -10.52 -5.17 -10.25
CA LEU A 38 -11.06 -3.83 -10.47
C LEU A 38 -10.78 -3.35 -11.91
N ALA A 39 -9.56 -3.58 -12.41
CA ALA A 39 -9.20 -3.23 -13.79
C ALA A 39 -10.03 -4.00 -14.83
N GLU A 40 -10.32 -5.28 -14.62
CA GLU A 40 -11.20 -6.08 -15.50
C GLU A 40 -12.64 -5.52 -15.55
N LYS A 41 -13.09 -4.82 -14.51
CA LYS A 41 -14.38 -4.13 -14.48
C LYS A 41 -14.32 -2.69 -15.01
N GLY A 42 -13.18 -2.26 -15.55
CA GLY A 42 -12.97 -0.93 -16.10
C GLY A 42 -12.45 0.11 -15.11
N PHE A 43 -12.01 -0.31 -13.91
CA PHE A 43 -11.43 0.56 -12.88
C PHE A 43 -9.92 0.34 -12.77
N GLY A 44 -9.21 0.54 -13.90
CA GLY A 44 -7.75 0.44 -13.96
C GLY A 44 -7.05 1.61 -13.29
N GLN A 45 -5.71 1.62 -13.31
CA GLN A 45 -4.92 2.65 -12.64
C GLN A 45 -5.24 4.08 -13.10
N GLU A 46 -5.44 4.27 -14.40
CA GLU A 46 -5.80 5.58 -14.96
C GLU A 46 -7.14 6.06 -14.39
N GLN A 47 -8.14 5.17 -14.41
CA GLN A 47 -9.48 5.49 -13.90
C GLN A 47 -9.49 5.73 -12.39
N MET A 48 -8.71 4.97 -11.63
CA MET A 48 -8.52 5.21 -10.19
C MET A 48 -7.80 6.53 -9.91
N SER A 49 -6.84 6.93 -10.75
CA SER A 49 -6.16 8.22 -10.63
C SER A 49 -7.10 9.40 -10.92
N GLU A 50 -7.94 9.27 -11.95
CA GLU A 50 -8.99 10.27 -12.22
C GLU A 50 -9.99 10.37 -11.07
N MET A 51 -10.33 9.25 -10.43
CA MET A 51 -11.19 9.24 -9.25
C MET A 51 -10.57 10.02 -8.08
N GLN A 52 -9.28 9.82 -7.83
CA GLN A 52 -8.57 10.58 -6.79
C GLN A 52 -8.66 12.09 -7.04
N LYS A 53 -8.48 12.55 -8.29
CA LYS A 53 -8.61 13.97 -8.65
C LYS A 53 -10.02 14.51 -8.42
N ILE A 54 -11.05 13.76 -8.82
CA ILE A 54 -12.45 14.15 -8.63
C ILE A 54 -12.79 14.32 -7.15
N MET A 55 -12.11 13.57 -6.28
CA MET A 55 -12.33 13.57 -4.84
C MET A 55 -11.35 14.47 -4.07
N ASP A 56 -10.47 15.22 -4.74
CA ASP A 56 -9.37 15.98 -4.10
C ASP A 56 -8.51 15.11 -3.16
N ALA A 57 -8.21 13.89 -3.63
CA ALA A 57 -7.60 12.79 -2.87
C ALA A 57 -6.37 12.20 -3.57
N GLU A 58 -5.68 12.96 -4.43
CA GLU A 58 -4.48 12.54 -5.19
C GLU A 58 -3.33 12.07 -4.28
N ASN A 59 -3.27 12.64 -3.08
CA ASN A 59 -2.29 12.27 -2.07
C ASN A 59 -2.74 11.10 -1.17
N SER A 60 -3.98 10.61 -1.33
CA SER A 60 -4.51 9.49 -0.56
C SER A 60 -4.03 8.14 -1.10
N ASP A 61 -4.09 7.10 -0.27
CA ASP A 61 -3.94 5.73 -0.75
C ASP A 61 -5.21 5.30 -1.50
N LEU A 62 -5.09 4.40 -2.48
CA LEU A 62 -6.27 3.85 -3.16
C LEU A 62 -7.16 3.05 -2.22
N TYR A 63 -6.61 2.46 -1.15
CA TYR A 63 -7.42 1.88 -0.08
C TYR A 63 -8.37 2.90 0.55
N ASP A 64 -7.90 4.13 0.83
CA ASP A 64 -8.73 5.18 1.41
C ASP A 64 -9.85 5.59 0.47
N VAL A 65 -9.54 5.68 -0.82
CA VAL A 65 -10.52 6.00 -1.86
C VAL A 65 -11.59 4.91 -1.93
N LEU A 66 -11.18 3.63 -1.95
CA LEU A 66 -12.12 2.51 -1.96
C LEU A 66 -12.97 2.45 -0.69
N ALA A 67 -12.36 2.66 0.48
CA ALA A 67 -13.05 2.68 1.77
C ALA A 67 -14.02 3.86 1.88
N HIS A 68 -13.65 5.03 1.37
CA HIS A 68 -14.52 6.19 1.30
C HIS A 68 -15.72 5.94 0.37
N VAL A 69 -15.48 5.40 -0.83
CA VAL A 69 -16.56 5.12 -1.79
C VAL A 69 -17.52 4.06 -1.23
N ALA A 70 -17.01 2.98 -0.65
CA ALA A 70 -17.86 1.89 -0.14
C ALA A 70 -18.57 2.22 1.17
N TYR A 71 -17.92 2.97 2.07
CA TYR A 71 -18.34 3.07 3.48
C TYR A 71 -18.32 4.50 4.05
N ALA A 72 -18.09 5.52 3.21
CA ALA A 72 -18.00 6.92 3.61
C ALA A 72 -16.96 7.21 4.72
N LEU A 73 -15.89 6.41 4.79
CA LEU A 73 -14.81 6.62 5.76
C LEU A 73 -13.95 7.83 5.38
N PRO A 74 -13.35 8.54 6.36
CA PRO A 74 -12.37 9.58 6.08
C PRO A 74 -11.18 9.03 5.30
N THR A 75 -10.68 9.80 4.34
CA THR A 75 -9.47 9.45 3.60
C THR A 75 -8.22 9.85 4.38
N LEU A 76 -7.19 9.03 4.31
CA LEU A 76 -5.84 9.35 4.76
C LEU A 76 -4.90 9.54 3.58
N THR A 77 -4.00 10.51 3.71
CA THR A 77 -2.87 10.67 2.81
C THR A 77 -1.87 9.51 2.98
N ARG A 78 -1.11 9.24 1.93
CA ARG A 78 0.02 8.29 1.98
C ARG A 78 1.04 8.70 3.04
N GLN A 79 1.25 10.00 3.25
CA GLN A 79 2.14 10.52 4.28
C GLN A 79 1.64 10.14 5.69
N GLU A 80 0.35 10.36 5.98
CA GLU A 80 -0.24 9.98 7.27
C GLU A 80 -0.16 8.47 7.51
N ARG A 81 -0.36 7.64 6.48
CA ARG A 81 -0.18 6.18 6.59
C ARG A 81 1.26 5.80 6.89
N ALA A 82 2.21 6.40 6.16
CA ALA A 82 3.62 6.14 6.36
C ALA A 82 4.05 6.51 7.79
N ASP A 83 3.61 7.67 8.30
CA ASP A 83 3.97 8.11 9.65
C ASP A 83 3.35 7.24 10.73
N LYS A 84 2.12 6.75 10.54
CA LYS A 84 1.52 5.74 11.43
C LYS A 84 2.30 4.43 11.40
N ALA A 85 2.66 3.93 10.23
CA ALA A 85 3.40 2.68 10.08
C ALA A 85 4.79 2.75 10.73
N LYS A 86 5.47 3.90 10.67
CA LYS A 86 6.79 4.10 11.29
C LYS A 86 6.82 3.80 12.78
N VAL A 87 5.74 4.08 13.51
CA VAL A 87 5.64 3.77 14.95
C VAL A 87 5.77 2.27 15.18
N ALA A 88 4.99 1.46 14.47
CA ALA A 88 5.08 0.00 14.55
C ALA A 88 6.44 -0.51 14.04
N ILE A 89 6.95 0.09 12.95
CA ILE A 89 8.23 -0.30 12.35
C ILE A 89 9.39 -0.12 13.36
N SER A 90 9.38 0.97 14.13
CA SER A 90 10.40 1.24 15.15
C SER A 90 10.47 0.18 16.25
N THR A 91 9.38 -0.56 16.47
CA THR A 91 9.26 -1.57 17.53
C THR A 91 9.54 -2.99 17.03
N HIS A 92 9.19 -3.30 15.78
CA HIS A 92 9.20 -4.67 15.26
C HIS A 92 10.41 -5.03 14.39
N PHE A 93 11.18 -4.05 13.91
CA PHE A 93 12.28 -4.27 12.98
C PHE A 93 13.60 -3.75 13.54
N ASN A 94 14.72 -4.33 13.12
CA ASN A 94 16.05 -3.84 13.53
C ASN A 94 16.43 -2.54 12.79
N SER A 95 17.48 -1.85 13.26
CA SER A 95 17.87 -0.53 12.71
C SER A 95 18.10 -0.53 11.19
N LYS A 96 18.73 -1.58 10.64
CA LYS A 96 19.01 -1.69 9.20
C LYS A 96 17.72 -1.89 8.39
N GLN A 97 16.84 -2.76 8.89
CA GLN A 97 15.51 -2.95 8.31
C GLN A 97 14.68 -1.67 8.37
N GLN A 98 14.69 -0.94 9.49
CA GLN A 98 13.98 0.33 9.63
C GLN A 98 14.45 1.35 8.58
N VAL A 99 15.77 1.51 8.38
CA VAL A 99 16.31 2.42 7.35
C VAL A 99 15.83 2.05 5.95
N PHE A 100 15.81 0.75 5.61
CA PHE A 100 15.29 0.32 4.31
C PHE A 100 13.78 0.52 4.20
N LEU A 101 13.00 0.20 5.23
CA LEU A 101 11.55 0.38 5.24
C LEU A 101 11.15 1.87 5.19
N ASP A 102 11.89 2.76 5.86
CA ASP A 102 11.71 4.21 5.75
C ASP A 102 11.96 4.70 4.32
N PHE A 103 12.97 4.15 3.65
CA PHE A 103 13.20 4.42 2.24
C PHE A 103 12.03 3.92 1.38
N VAL A 104 11.52 2.70 1.58
CA VAL A 104 10.35 2.20 0.86
C VAL A 104 9.14 3.09 1.09
N LEU A 105 8.87 3.49 2.34
CA LEU A 105 7.78 4.40 2.68
C LEU A 105 7.92 5.75 1.99
N SER A 106 9.14 6.28 1.84
CA SER A 106 9.36 7.53 1.08
C SER A 106 9.01 7.38 -0.41
N GLN A 107 9.30 6.22 -1.02
CA GLN A 107 8.92 5.93 -2.41
C GLN A 107 7.41 5.80 -2.53
N TYR A 108 6.77 5.09 -1.59
CA TYR A 108 5.33 4.95 -1.50
C TYR A 108 4.62 6.31 -1.39
N VAL A 109 5.07 7.21 -0.50
CA VAL A 109 4.49 8.55 -0.36
C VAL A 109 4.59 9.32 -1.68
N ARG A 110 5.78 9.31 -2.30
CA ARG A 110 6.08 10.10 -3.50
C ARG A 110 5.40 9.57 -4.76
N VAL A 111 5.38 8.26 -4.96
CA VAL A 111 4.99 7.62 -6.24
C VAL A 111 3.63 6.95 -6.13
N GLY A 112 3.30 6.35 -4.99
CA GLY A 112 2.02 5.70 -4.75
C GLY A 112 2.12 4.24 -4.33
N VAL A 113 0.95 3.63 -4.11
CA VAL A 113 0.79 2.25 -3.60
C VAL A 113 1.47 1.20 -4.49
N GLY A 114 1.68 1.49 -5.76
CA GLY A 114 2.38 0.60 -6.70
C GLY A 114 3.81 0.28 -6.28
N GLU A 115 4.49 1.12 -5.49
CA GLU A 115 5.84 0.85 -4.97
C GLU A 115 5.86 -0.27 -3.92
N LEU A 116 4.70 -0.64 -3.38
CA LEU A 116 4.57 -1.68 -2.37
C LEU A 116 4.34 -3.08 -2.97
N ASP A 117 4.30 -3.21 -4.30
CA ASP A 117 4.19 -4.51 -4.99
C ASP A 117 5.43 -5.38 -4.73
N GLN A 118 5.24 -6.70 -4.62
CA GLN A 118 6.33 -7.65 -4.46
C GLN A 118 7.37 -7.56 -5.59
N ALA A 119 6.95 -7.26 -6.81
CA ALA A 119 7.83 -7.06 -7.97
C ALA A 119 8.73 -5.81 -7.82
N LYS A 120 8.38 -4.86 -6.95
CA LYS A 120 9.17 -3.65 -6.69
C LYS A 120 10.32 -3.87 -5.73
N LEU A 121 10.33 -4.97 -4.97
CA LEU A 121 11.37 -5.23 -4.00
C LEU A 121 12.78 -5.18 -4.61
N THR A 122 13.02 -5.90 -5.71
CA THR A 122 14.33 -5.92 -6.36
C THR A 122 14.77 -4.54 -6.88
N PRO A 123 13.93 -3.80 -7.64
CA PRO A 123 14.21 -2.40 -8.01
C PRO A 123 14.50 -1.48 -6.81
N LEU A 124 13.74 -1.61 -5.71
CA LEU A 124 13.93 -0.78 -4.52
C LEU A 124 15.24 -1.09 -3.79
N LEU A 125 15.62 -2.37 -3.70
CA LEU A 125 16.92 -2.78 -3.15
C LEU A 125 18.05 -2.20 -4.01
N ARG A 126 17.97 -2.33 -5.34
CA ARG A 126 18.95 -1.71 -6.25
C ARG A 126 19.03 -0.21 -6.06
N LEU A 127 17.91 0.48 -5.97
CA LEU A 127 17.88 1.92 -5.78
C LEU A 127 18.48 2.36 -4.43
N LYS A 128 18.19 1.63 -3.34
CA LYS A 128 18.72 1.95 -2.00
C LYS A 128 20.20 1.63 -1.83
N TYR A 129 20.67 0.58 -2.49
CA TYR A 129 22.02 0.02 -2.35
C TYR A 129 22.88 0.24 -3.61
N HIS A 130 22.58 1.27 -4.42
CA HIS A 130 23.38 1.67 -5.58
C HIS A 130 23.71 0.51 -6.54
N ASP A 131 22.67 -0.24 -6.93
CA ASP A 131 22.72 -1.45 -7.77
C ASP A 131 23.43 -2.68 -7.18
N SER A 132 23.88 -2.61 -5.92
CA SER A 132 24.53 -3.71 -5.22
C SER A 132 23.54 -4.55 -4.40
N LEU A 133 23.05 -5.65 -4.98
CA LEU A 133 22.24 -6.64 -4.24
C LEU A 133 23.06 -7.39 -3.18
N ALA A 134 24.37 -7.51 -3.37
CA ALA A 134 25.26 -8.13 -2.39
C ALA A 134 25.32 -7.31 -1.08
N ASP A 135 25.40 -5.98 -1.19
CA ASP A 135 25.37 -5.10 -0.02
C ASP A 135 23.99 -5.14 0.66
N ALA A 136 22.92 -5.17 -0.13
CA ALA A 136 21.57 -5.32 0.40
C ALA A 136 21.40 -6.61 1.23
N VAL A 137 21.89 -7.75 0.72
CA VAL A 137 21.85 -9.04 1.45
C VAL A 137 22.76 -9.03 2.68
N THR A 138 23.94 -8.41 2.58
CA THR A 138 24.86 -8.27 3.71
C THR A 138 24.24 -7.44 4.84
N ASP A 139 23.46 -6.42 4.48
CA ASP A 139 22.87 -5.49 5.43
C ASP A 139 21.55 -6.01 6.01
N LEU A 140 20.65 -6.53 5.16
CA LEU A 140 19.28 -6.87 5.51
C LEU A 140 19.07 -8.37 5.82
N GLY A 141 20.05 -9.21 5.49
CA GLY A 141 19.99 -10.65 5.69
C GLY A 141 19.58 -11.42 4.43
N LYS A 142 19.05 -12.63 4.63
CA LYS A 142 18.78 -13.56 3.52
C LYS A 142 17.64 -13.05 2.63
N PRO A 143 17.68 -13.32 1.31
CA PRO A 143 16.63 -12.90 0.38
C PRO A 143 15.22 -13.32 0.81
N GLU A 144 15.04 -14.53 1.36
CA GLU A 144 13.72 -14.98 1.84
C GLU A 144 13.20 -14.13 3.01
N ASP A 145 14.07 -13.67 3.90
CA ASP A 145 13.70 -12.86 5.04
C ASP A 145 13.44 -11.41 4.64
N ILE A 146 14.19 -10.90 3.64
CA ILE A 146 13.94 -9.60 3.02
C ILE A 146 12.53 -9.56 2.40
N GLY A 147 12.18 -10.60 1.63
CA GLY A 147 10.83 -10.73 1.07
C GLY A 147 9.77 -10.72 2.15
N LYS A 148 9.92 -11.55 3.19
CA LYS A 148 8.94 -11.66 4.30
C LYS A 148 8.73 -10.34 5.02
N PHE A 149 9.79 -9.64 5.41
CA PHE A 149 9.62 -8.40 6.16
C PHE A 149 9.10 -7.27 5.26
N PHE A 150 9.46 -7.26 3.96
CA PHE A 150 8.94 -6.30 2.97
C PHE A 150 7.42 -6.48 2.73
N SER A 151 6.92 -7.71 2.67
CA SER A 151 5.46 -7.92 2.60
C SER A 151 4.82 -7.67 3.96
N GLY A 152 5.47 -8.14 5.04
CA GLY A 152 4.92 -8.17 6.38
C GLY A 152 4.75 -6.80 7.03
N PHE A 153 5.61 -5.82 6.74
CA PHE A 153 5.46 -4.48 7.33
C PHE A 153 4.22 -3.74 6.81
N GLN A 154 3.75 -4.08 5.59
CA GLN A 154 2.71 -3.30 4.92
C GLN A 154 1.37 -3.31 5.66
N GLN A 155 1.10 -4.35 6.45
CA GLN A 155 -0.07 -4.38 7.33
C GLN A 155 -0.13 -3.16 8.26
N TYR A 156 1.01 -2.64 8.71
CA TYR A 156 1.09 -1.50 9.63
C TYR A 156 0.64 -0.19 8.97
N LEU A 157 0.57 -0.11 7.64
CA LEU A 157 -0.04 1.01 6.94
C LEU A 157 -1.55 1.09 7.15
N TYR A 158 -2.21 -0.04 7.43
CA TYR A 158 -3.67 -0.17 7.43
C TYR A 158 -4.27 -0.64 8.75
N GLN A 159 -3.44 -0.89 9.77
CA GLN A 159 -3.93 -1.28 11.08
C GLN A 159 -4.89 -0.19 11.64
N PRO A 160 -6.06 -0.59 12.16
CA PRO A 160 -6.94 0.34 12.83
C PRO A 160 -6.21 0.91 14.04
N GLN A 161 -6.32 2.22 14.26
CA GLN A 161 -5.82 2.81 15.49
C GLN A 161 -6.59 2.18 16.66
N ALA A 162 -5.86 1.78 17.71
CA ALA A 162 -6.49 1.65 19.01
C ALA A 162 -7.02 3.05 19.36
N VAL A 163 -8.34 3.18 19.42
CA VAL A 163 -8.97 4.38 19.96
C VAL A 163 -8.48 4.48 21.40
N ALA A 164 -7.67 5.48 21.70
CA ALA A 164 -7.24 5.80 23.06
C ALA A 164 -8.41 6.34 23.86
#